data_AF-A0A9Q3BPE9-F1
#
_entry.id   AF-A0A9Q3BPE9-F1
#
_cell.length_a   1.000
_cell.length_b   1.000
_cell.length_c   1.000
_cell.angle_alpha   90.00
_cell.angle_beta   90.00
_cell.angle_gamma   90.00
#
_symmetry.space_group_name_H-M   'P 1'
#
loop_
_entity.id
_entity.type
_entity.pdbx_description
1 polymer ?
#
loop_
_entity_poly.entity_id
_entity_poly.type
_entity_poly.pdbx_seq_one_letter_code
_entity_poly.pdbx_strand_id
1 'polypeptide(L)'
;MSQGDTEIDTALLFWNNIISTCGVPKIIISDRDPKFTSNLWTNLYDMLGTKLELSTAYHPQKDGLAERMIQKMDDIIRRFCAYGMEYKDHEGYTHEWVTLLPEVQLAHNTSQHSTTGKSPSIVEKGWNSLFPVDHLKNNLLTIHPAAKDFHDVRLDYETISKKY
;
A
#
# COMPACT_ATOMS: atom_id res chain seq x y z
N MET A 1 4.66 -5.83 25.66
CA MET A 1 5.91 -5.06 25.61
C MET A 1 6.53 -5.37 24.25
N SER A 2 6.23 -4.60 23.20
CA SER A 2 6.66 -4.96 21.83
C SER A 2 8.15 -4.66 21.71
N GLN A 3 8.89 -5.68 21.32
CA GLN A 3 10.31 -5.60 20.98
C GLN A 3 10.41 -4.62 19.81
N GLY A 4 11.17 -3.53 19.95
CA GLY A 4 11.24 -2.49 18.92
C GLY A 4 11.75 -3.09 17.62
N ASP A 5 10.98 -2.91 16.53
CA ASP A 5 11.35 -3.37 15.19
C ASP A 5 12.74 -2.86 14.84
N THR A 6 13.62 -3.75 14.37
CA THR A 6 14.97 -3.36 13.98
C THR A 6 14.94 -2.58 12.66
N GLU A 7 16.02 -1.85 12.34
CA GLU A 7 16.16 -1.18 11.05
C GLU A 7 16.05 -2.15 9.87
N ILE A 8 16.49 -3.41 10.08
CA ILE A 8 16.39 -4.50 9.10
C ILE A 8 14.93 -4.94 8.93
N ASP A 9 14.18 -5.12 10.01
CA ASP A 9 12.76 -5.50 9.95
C ASP A 9 11.96 -4.44 9.19
N THR A 10 12.27 -3.16 9.43
CA THR A 10 11.62 -2.04 8.74
C THR A 10 11.96 -2.05 7.23
N ALA A 11 13.22 -2.32 6.87
CA ALA A 11 13.62 -2.41 5.46
C ALA A 11 12.95 -3.60 4.74
N LEU A 12 12.80 -4.74 5.42
CA LEU A 12 12.08 -5.90 4.89
C LEU A 12 10.60 -5.59 4.70
N LEU A 13 9.95 -4.93 5.67
CA LEU A 13 8.57 -4.48 5.53
C LEU A 13 8.39 -3.51 4.36
N PHE A 14 9.30 -2.56 4.19
CA PHE A 14 9.28 -1.62 3.07
C PHE A 14 9.44 -2.33 1.72
N TRP A 15 10.37 -3.28 1.62
CA TRP A 15 10.53 -4.07 0.40
C TRP A 15 9.26 -4.87 0.07
N ASN A 16 8.76 -5.61 1.06
CA ASN A 16 7.66 -6.56 0.87
C ASN A 16 6.32 -5.89 0.62
N ASN A 17 6.09 -4.68 1.12
CA ASN A 17 4.79 -4.01 1.02
C ASN A 17 4.78 -2.85 0.03
N ILE A 18 5.88 -2.08 -0.07
CA ILE A 18 5.94 -0.89 -0.91
C ILE A 18 6.60 -1.19 -2.25
N ILE A 19 7.86 -1.65 -2.24
CA ILE A 19 8.62 -1.85 -3.49
C ILE A 19 8.02 -2.96 -4.36
N SER A 20 7.62 -4.07 -3.75
CA SER A 20 6.97 -5.18 -4.48
C SER A 20 5.65 -4.79 -5.15
N THR A 21 4.92 -3.83 -4.58
CA THR A 21 3.57 -3.46 -5.01
C THR A 21 3.57 -2.27 -5.96
N CYS A 22 4.39 -1.26 -5.69
CA CYS A 22 4.44 0.01 -6.41
C CYS A 22 5.63 0.11 -7.37
N GLY A 23 6.63 -0.77 -7.22
CA GLY A 23 7.92 -0.65 -7.90
C GLY A 23 8.87 0.30 -7.17
N VAL A 24 10.08 0.47 -7.74
CA VAL A 24 11.10 1.34 -7.17
C VAL A 24 10.84 2.80 -7.54
N PRO A 25 10.62 3.70 -6.56
CA PRO A 25 10.37 5.11 -6.84
C PRO A 25 11.66 5.83 -7.25
N LYS A 26 11.54 6.88 -8.06
CA LYS A 26 12.68 7.75 -8.40
C LYS A 26 13.09 8.66 -7.25
N ILE A 27 12.10 9.13 -6.49
CA ILE A 27 12.28 10.08 -5.39
C ILE A 27 11.35 9.66 -4.25
N ILE A 28 11.88 9.63 -3.02
CA ILE A 28 11.10 9.50 -1.79
C ILE A 28 11.26 10.77 -0.99
N ILE A 29 10.15 11.29 -0.49
CA ILE A 29 10.13 12.44 0.40
C ILE A 29 9.76 11.92 1.78
N SER A 30 10.64 12.13 2.76
CA SER A 30 10.46 11.67 4.14
C SER A 30 10.76 12.81 5.10
N ASP A 31 10.19 12.77 6.30
CA ASP A 31 10.65 13.61 7.39
C ASP A 31 12.08 13.23 7.83
N ARG A 32 12.60 13.95 8.82
CA ARG A 32 13.95 13.71 9.37
C ARG A 32 13.96 12.70 10.52
N ASP A 33 13.06 11.70 10.51
CA ASP A 33 13.13 10.63 11.50
C ASP A 33 14.48 9.91 11.40
N PRO A 34 15.23 9.75 12.52
CA PRO A 34 16.50 9.04 12.56
C PRO A 34 16.49 7.68 11.86
N LYS A 35 15.35 6.98 11.87
CA LYS A 35 15.17 5.69 11.20
C LYS A 35 15.43 5.80 9.69
N PHE A 36 14.98 6.86 9.03
CA PHE A 36 15.17 7.05 7.59
C PHE A 36 16.50 7.74 7.22
N THR A 37 17.21 8.29 8.21
CA THR A 37 18.54 8.89 8.03
C THR A 37 19.70 7.96 8.45
N SER A 38 19.41 6.71 8.83
CA SER A 38 20.45 5.76 9.21
C SER A 38 21.30 5.37 8.00
N ASN A 39 22.50 4.86 8.27
CA ASN A 39 23.41 4.38 7.21
C ASN A 39 22.76 3.25 6.39
N LEU A 40 21.93 2.41 7.02
CA LEU A 40 21.23 1.33 6.34
C LEU A 40 20.29 1.88 5.27
N TRP A 41 19.45 2.86 5.63
CA TRP A 41 18.48 3.44 4.71
C TRP A 41 19.12 4.27 3.61
N THR A 42 20.15 5.05 3.96
CA THR A 42 20.92 5.81 2.97
C THR A 42 21.51 4.88 1.91
N ASN A 43 22.18 3.80 2.35
CA ASN A 43 22.75 2.81 1.43
C ASN A 43 21.68 2.05 0.64
N LEU A 44 20.53 1.74 1.25
CA LEU A 44 19.42 1.07 0.57
C LEU A 44 18.88 1.92 -0.59
N TYR A 45 18.65 3.21 -0.36
CA TYR A 45 18.16 4.11 -1.40
C TYR A 45 19.18 4.33 -2.52
N ASP A 46 20.47 4.44 -2.17
CA ASP A 46 21.54 4.51 -3.16
C ASP A 46 21.59 3.25 -4.04
N MET A 47 21.47 2.06 -3.45
CA MET A 47 21.43 0.79 -4.18
C MET A 47 20.21 0.69 -5.10
N LEU A 48 19.06 1.22 -4.66
CA LEU A 48 17.82 1.27 -5.45
C LEU A 48 17.85 2.36 -6.53
N GLY A 49 18.85 3.25 -6.55
CA GLY A 49 18.85 4.44 -7.41
C GLY A 49 17.72 5.42 -7.06
N THR A 50 17.23 5.37 -5.83
CA THR A 50 16.16 6.23 -5.32
C THR A 50 16.75 7.46 -4.65
N LYS A 51 16.31 8.66 -5.04
CA LYS A 51 16.74 9.89 -4.38
C LYS A 51 15.90 10.14 -3.12
N LEU A 52 16.53 10.16 -1.94
CA LEU A 52 15.87 10.58 -0.70
C LEU A 52 15.91 12.12 -0.58
N GLU A 53 14.74 12.76 -0.53
CA GLU A 53 14.59 14.18 -0.22
C GLU A 53 13.97 14.35 1.16
N LEU A 54 14.74 14.86 2.12
CA LEU A 54 14.21 15.11 3.47
C LEU A 54 13.33 16.38 3.46
N SER A 55 12.09 16.26 3.94
CA SER A 55 11.20 17.40 4.12
C SER A 55 11.82 18.38 5.12
N THR A 56 11.68 19.67 4.86
CA THR A 56 11.97 20.70 5.86
C THR A 56 10.66 21.04 6.56
N ALA A 57 10.73 21.54 7.79
CA ALA A 57 9.56 22.00 8.56
C ALA A 57 8.67 23.04 7.84
N TYR A 58 9.08 23.53 6.66
CA TYR A 58 8.40 24.53 5.84
C TYR A 58 8.13 24.07 4.39
N HIS A 59 8.00 22.76 4.11
CA HIS A 59 7.51 22.24 2.81
C HIS A 59 6.07 21.67 2.87
N PRO A 60 5.05 22.48 3.27
CA PRO A 60 3.68 22.00 3.50
C PRO A 60 2.96 21.51 2.23
N GLN A 61 3.46 21.83 1.04
CA GLN A 61 2.82 21.37 -0.21
C GLN A 61 3.12 19.91 -0.54
N LYS A 62 4.36 19.45 -0.33
CA LYS A 62 4.74 18.06 -0.61
C LYS A 62 4.36 17.14 0.55
N ASP A 63 4.62 17.58 1.78
CA ASP A 63 4.30 16.81 2.99
C ASP A 63 2.79 16.78 3.27
N GLY A 64 2.08 17.89 3.01
CA GLY A 64 0.68 18.04 3.37
C GLY A 64 -0.29 17.05 2.69
N LEU A 65 0.08 16.44 1.56
CA LEU A 65 -0.71 15.36 0.97
C LEU A 65 -0.56 14.05 1.76
N ALA A 66 0.67 13.70 2.13
CA ALA A 66 0.96 12.54 2.96
C ALA A 66 0.38 12.73 4.36
N GLU A 67 0.55 13.90 4.97
CA GLU A 67 -0.01 14.23 6.29
C GLU A 67 -1.54 14.13 6.31
N ARG A 68 -2.25 14.69 5.31
CA ARG A 68 -3.71 14.57 5.22
C ARG A 68 -4.15 13.12 5.07
N MET A 69 -3.41 12.33 4.32
CA MET A 69 -3.67 10.91 4.16
C MET A 69 -3.48 10.16 5.48
N ILE A 70 -2.38 10.40 6.18
CA ILE A 70 -2.08 9.82 7.50
C ILE A 70 -3.18 10.18 8.49
N GLN A 71 -3.61 11.45 8.56
CA GLN A 71 -4.71 11.89 9.42
C GLN A 71 -6.03 11.16 9.13
N LYS A 72 -6.34 10.93 7.85
CA LYS A 72 -7.56 10.19 7.46
C LYS A 72 -7.47 8.73 7.88
N MET A 73 -6.31 8.08 7.72
CA MET A 73 -6.11 6.69 8.17
C MET A 73 -6.20 6.59 9.70
N ASP A 74 -5.61 7.54 10.43
CA ASP A 74 -5.68 7.61 11.89
C ASP A 74 -7.13 7.75 12.38
N ASP A 75 -7.94 8.61 11.77
CA ASP A 75 -9.37 8.75 12.12
C ASP A 75 -10.16 7.44 11.87
N ILE A 76 -9.89 6.73 10.77
CA ILE A 76 -10.53 5.43 10.49
C ILE A 76 -10.16 4.40 11.57
N ILE A 77 -8.86 4.29 11.89
CA ILE A 77 -8.36 3.35 12.90
C ILE A 77 -8.92 3.70 14.28
N ARG A 78 -8.94 4.98 14.65
CA ARG A 78 -9.53 5.45 15.92
C ARG A 78 -11.00 5.07 16.04
N ARG A 79 -11.78 5.29 14.98
CA ARG A 79 -13.20 4.91 14.96
C ARG A 79 -13.34 3.41 15.13
N PHE A 80 -12.56 2.61 14.40
CA PHE A 80 -12.60 1.16 14.55
C PHE A 80 -12.31 0.71 15.99
N CYS A 81 -11.24 1.23 16.59
CA CYS A 81 -10.88 0.92 17.97
C CYS A 81 -11.96 1.38 18.97
N ALA A 82 -12.63 2.51 18.70
CA ALA A 82 -13.68 3.05 19.57
C ALA A 82 -15.03 2.33 19.43
N TYR A 83 -15.37 1.83 18.23
CA TYR A 83 -16.64 1.15 17.95
C TYR A 83 -16.65 -0.33 18.37
N GLY A 84 -15.57 -0.84 18.98
CA GLY A 84 -15.59 -2.12 19.69
C GLY A 84 -15.88 -3.32 18.78
N MET A 85 -15.19 -3.43 17.64
CA MET A 85 -15.02 -4.75 17.01
C MET A 85 -14.13 -5.59 17.94
N GLU A 86 -14.74 -6.14 19.00
CA GLU A 86 -14.11 -6.99 20.00
C GLU A 86 -13.60 -8.26 19.30
N TYR A 87 -12.34 -8.29 18.90
CA TYR A 87 -11.70 -9.56 18.58
C TYR A 87 -11.49 -10.29 19.90
N LYS A 88 -12.35 -11.29 20.16
CA LYS A 88 -12.13 -12.26 21.24
C LYS A 88 -11.11 -13.27 20.76
N ASP A 89 -9.88 -13.18 21.24
CA ASP A 89 -9.05 -14.36 21.37
C ASP A 89 -9.31 -15.03 22.75
N HIS A 90 -8.63 -16.15 22.99
CA HIS A 90 -8.73 -16.93 24.22
C HIS A 90 -8.05 -16.25 25.43
N GLU A 91 -7.39 -15.11 25.24
CA GLU A 91 -6.59 -14.41 26.25
C GLU A 91 -7.16 -13.03 26.66
N GLY A 92 -8.10 -12.44 25.91
CA GLY A 92 -8.85 -11.25 26.34
C GLY A 92 -9.20 -10.28 25.20
N TYR A 93 -9.50 -9.02 25.55
CA TYR A 93 -9.76 -7.95 24.59
C TYR A 93 -8.44 -7.49 23.93
N THR A 94 -8.18 -7.94 22.70
CA THR A 94 -7.05 -7.44 21.90
C THR A 94 -7.58 -6.52 20.80
N HIS A 95 -7.43 -5.20 20.99
CA HIS A 95 -7.63 -4.24 19.90
C HIS A 95 -6.43 -4.32 18.95
N GLU A 96 -6.30 -5.39 18.18
CA GLU A 96 -5.19 -5.57 17.24
C GLU A 96 -5.49 -4.84 15.93
N TRP A 97 -5.42 -3.51 15.96
CA TRP A 97 -5.61 -2.64 14.80
C TRP A 97 -4.65 -2.94 13.64
N VAL A 98 -3.54 -3.62 13.90
CA VAL A 98 -2.57 -4.07 12.89
C VAL A 98 -3.23 -5.02 11.90
N THR A 99 -4.08 -5.94 12.37
CA THR A 99 -4.79 -6.90 11.51
C THR A 99 -5.79 -6.23 10.56
N LEU A 100 -6.27 -5.04 10.92
CA LEU A 100 -7.20 -4.24 10.11
C LEU A 100 -6.50 -3.47 8.99
N LEU A 101 -5.20 -3.20 9.09
CA LEU A 101 -4.48 -2.35 8.14
C LEU A 101 -4.69 -2.75 6.66
N PRO A 102 -4.68 -4.03 6.28
CA PRO A 102 -4.95 -4.42 4.89
C PRO A 102 -6.36 -4.02 4.43
N GLU A 103 -7.37 -4.14 5.29
CA GLU A 103 -8.76 -3.78 4.96
C GLU A 103 -8.91 -2.26 4.80
N VAL A 104 -8.31 -1.49 5.70
CA VAL A 104 -8.33 -0.02 5.63
C VAL A 104 -7.60 0.48 4.39
N GLN A 105 -6.45 -0.12 4.06
CA GLN A 105 -5.72 0.19 2.83
C GLN A 105 -6.57 -0.11 1.58
N LEU A 106 -7.25 -1.26 1.56
CA LEU A 106 -8.14 -1.64 0.46
C LEU A 106 -9.32 -0.68 0.32
N ALA A 107 -10.01 -0.37 1.42
CA ALA A 107 -11.11 0.58 1.50
C ALA A 107 -10.69 1.96 0.98
N HIS A 108 -9.52 2.44 1.43
CA HIS A 108 -8.98 3.71 0.97
C HIS A 108 -8.68 3.70 -0.54
N ASN A 109 -7.94 2.70 -1.02
CA ASN A 109 -7.45 2.68 -2.39
C ASN A 109 -8.55 2.46 -3.43
N THR A 110 -9.70 1.93 -3.03
CA THR A 110 -10.88 1.72 -3.88
C THR A 110 -11.91 2.85 -3.76
N SER A 111 -11.81 3.71 -2.76
CA SER A 111 -12.71 4.85 -2.57
C SER A 111 -12.39 5.99 -3.54
N GLN A 112 -13.42 6.61 -4.11
CA GLN A 112 -13.23 7.77 -4.99
C GLN A 112 -12.82 9.00 -4.19
N HIS A 113 -11.82 9.73 -4.70
CA HIS A 113 -11.36 10.97 -4.08
C HIS A 113 -11.94 12.18 -4.82
N SER A 114 -12.44 13.16 -4.06
CA SER A 114 -13.08 14.37 -4.60
C SER A 114 -12.16 15.17 -5.52
N THR A 115 -10.86 15.20 -5.23
CA THR A 115 -9.87 15.95 -6.03
C THR A 115 -9.62 15.34 -7.41
N THR A 116 -9.67 14.01 -7.53
CA THR A 116 -9.33 13.30 -8.79
C THR A 116 -10.55 12.74 -9.51
N GLY A 117 -11.70 12.65 -8.85
CA GLY A 117 -12.91 11.98 -9.35
C GLY A 117 -12.73 10.47 -9.57
N LYS A 118 -11.60 9.90 -9.12
CA LYS A 118 -11.21 8.49 -9.32
C LYS A 118 -10.65 7.94 -8.01
N SER A 119 -10.66 6.62 -7.87
CA SER A 119 -9.97 5.95 -6.76
C SER A 119 -8.47 5.82 -7.01
N PRO A 120 -7.63 5.80 -5.96
CA PRO A 120 -6.18 5.59 -6.11
C PRO A 120 -5.81 4.37 -6.96
N SER A 121 -6.45 3.20 -6.74
CA SER A 121 -6.14 1.99 -7.52
C SER A 121 -6.44 2.13 -9.02
N ILE A 122 -7.48 2.88 -9.39
CA ILE A 122 -7.77 3.17 -10.80
C ILE A 122 -6.69 4.07 -11.41
N VAL A 123 -6.21 5.05 -10.65
CA VAL A 123 -5.17 5.97 -11.13
C VAL A 123 -3.81 5.27 -11.25
N GLU A 124 -3.47 4.41 -10.29
CA GLU A 124 -2.18 3.73 -10.22
C GLU A 124 -2.13 2.46 -11.08
N LYS A 125 -3.15 1.61 -10.97
CA LYS A 125 -3.16 0.24 -11.54
C LYS A 125 -4.17 0.06 -12.65
N GLY A 126 -5.13 0.98 -12.81
CA GLY A 126 -6.19 0.91 -13.81
C GLY A 126 -7.40 0.05 -13.43
N TRP A 127 -7.44 -0.52 -12.22
CA TRP A 127 -8.55 -1.35 -11.74
C TRP A 127 -8.75 -1.20 -10.23
N ASN A 128 -9.95 -1.54 -9.75
CA ASN A 128 -10.25 -1.64 -8.32
C ASN A 128 -10.38 -3.11 -7.92
N SER A 129 -9.77 -3.47 -6.81
CA SER A 129 -10.05 -4.72 -6.12
C SER A 129 -11.50 -4.75 -5.63
N LEU A 130 -12.10 -5.94 -5.63
CA LEU A 130 -13.45 -6.17 -5.18
C LEU A 130 -13.48 -6.48 -3.69
N PHE A 131 -14.54 -6.06 -3.00
CA PHE A 131 -14.85 -6.51 -1.65
C PHE A 131 -15.62 -7.83 -1.69
N PRO A 132 -15.57 -8.64 -0.61
CA PRO A 132 -16.43 -9.83 -0.47
C PRO A 132 -17.92 -9.52 -0.73
N VAL A 133 -18.40 -8.34 -0.32
CA VAL A 133 -19.78 -7.91 -0.56
C VAL A 133 -20.09 -7.63 -2.04
N ASP A 134 -19.08 -7.25 -2.84
CA ASP A 134 -19.25 -7.02 -4.28
C ASP A 134 -19.46 -8.34 -5.02
N HIS A 135 -18.82 -9.43 -4.56
CA HIS A 135 -19.05 -10.78 -5.08
C HIS A 135 -20.46 -11.30 -4.76
N LEU A 136 -21.03 -10.90 -3.61
CA LEU A 136 -22.41 -11.24 -3.25
C LEU A 136 -23.43 -10.46 -4.09
N LYS A 137 -23.05 -9.27 -4.59
CA LYS A 137 -23.93 -8.40 -5.37
C LYS A 137 -23.80 -8.60 -6.88
N ASN A 138 -22.66 -9.05 -7.38
CA ASN A 138 -22.38 -9.21 -8.81
C ASN A 138 -22.01 -10.65 -9.15
N ASN A 139 -22.86 -11.30 -9.94
CA ASN A 139 -22.68 -12.65 -10.51
C ASN A 139 -21.57 -12.74 -11.58
N LEU A 140 -20.50 -11.93 -11.50
CA LEU A 140 -19.47 -11.86 -12.54
C LEU A 140 -18.06 -11.89 -11.95
N LEU A 141 -17.27 -12.88 -12.40
CA LEU A 141 -15.83 -12.96 -12.20
C LEU A 141 -15.17 -11.83 -13.01
N THR A 142 -14.78 -10.74 -12.34
CA THR A 142 -13.90 -9.75 -12.96
C THR A 142 -12.49 -10.34 -13.01
N ILE A 143 -12.07 -10.80 -14.19
CA ILE A 143 -10.72 -11.29 -14.42
C ILE A 143 -9.75 -10.10 -14.25
N HIS A 144 -8.75 -10.28 -13.39
CA HIS A 144 -7.70 -9.27 -13.19
C HIS A 144 -7.06 -8.90 -14.54
N PRO A 145 -6.87 -7.61 -14.89
CA PRO A 145 -6.34 -7.21 -16.19
C PRO A 145 -5.03 -7.92 -16.56
N ALA A 146 -4.08 -8.05 -15.62
CA ALA A 146 -2.84 -8.79 -15.87
C ALA A 146 -3.03 -10.30 -16.15
N ALA A 147 -4.13 -10.92 -15.69
CA ALA A 147 -4.44 -12.31 -16.02
C ALA A 147 -4.99 -12.43 -17.47
N LYS A 148 -5.66 -11.38 -17.96
CA LYS A 148 -6.05 -11.26 -19.37
C LYS A 148 -4.82 -11.02 -20.25
N ASP A 149 -3.95 -10.09 -19.86
CA ASP A 149 -2.71 -9.80 -20.59
C ASP A 149 -1.76 -11.01 -20.61
N PHE A 150 -1.66 -11.77 -19.51
CA PHE A 150 -0.89 -13.02 -19.46
C PHE A 150 -1.48 -14.11 -20.37
N HIS A 151 -2.81 -14.19 -20.49
CA HIS A 151 -3.46 -15.11 -21.42
C HIS A 151 -3.14 -14.75 -22.88
N ASP A 152 -3.23 -13.46 -23.22
CA ASP A 152 -2.98 -12.97 -24.57
C ASP A 152 -1.49 -13.14 -24.97
N VAL A 153 -0.55 -12.81 -24.07
CA VAL A 153 0.90 -13.03 -24.27
C VAL A 153 1.25 -14.52 -24.43
N ARG A 154 0.55 -15.42 -23.73
CA ARG A 154 0.78 -16.87 -23.81
C ARG A 154 0.26 -17.47 -25.12
N LEU A 155 -0.86 -16.97 -25.65
CA LEU A 155 -1.40 -17.36 -26.95
C LEU A 155 -0.47 -16.94 -28.11
N ASP A 156 0.16 -15.76 -28.00
CA ASP A 156 1.14 -15.30 -29.00
C ASP A 156 2.40 -16.18 -29.01
N TYR A 157 2.89 -16.61 -27.83
CA TYR A 157 4.04 -17.52 -27.73
C TYR A 157 3.77 -18.89 -28.36
N GLU A 158 2.59 -19.48 -28.13
CA GLU A 158 2.18 -20.75 -28.75
C GLU A 158 1.97 -20.65 -30.27
N THR A 159 1.62 -19.45 -30.76
CA THR A 159 1.48 -19.17 -32.19
C THR A 159 2.83 -19.04 -32.88
N ILE A 160 3.82 -18.42 -32.20
CA ILE A 160 5.19 -18.29 -32.69
C ILE A 160 5.92 -19.65 -32.66
N SER A 161 5.75 -20.45 -31.60
CA SER A 161 6.42 -21.75 -31.46
C SER A 161 5.88 -22.84 -32.40
N LYS A 162 4.75 -22.61 -33.07
CA LYS A 162 4.20 -23.50 -34.11
C LYS A 162 4.59 -23.08 -35.53
N LYS A 163 5.23 -21.91 -35.67
CA LYS A 163 5.62 -21.32 -36.97
C LYS A 163 7.10 -21.53 -37.31
N TYR A 164 7.85 -22.09 -36.36
CA TYR A 164 9.24 -22.54 -36.46
C TYR A 164 9.35 -23.95 -35.86
#